data_AF-A0A645B873-F1
#
_entry.id   AF-A0A645B873-F1
#
_cell.length_a   1.000
_cell.length_b   1.000
_cell.length_c   1.000
_cell.angle_alpha   90.00
_cell.angle_beta   90.00
_cell.angle_gamma   90.00
#
_symmetry.space_group_name_H-M   'P 1'
#
loop_
_entity.id
_entity.type
_entity.pdbx_description
1 polymer ?
#
loop_
_entity_poly.entity_id
_entity_poly.type
_entity_poly.pdbx_seq_one_letter_code
_entity_poly.pdbx_strand_id
1 'polypeptide(L)' 'MNKDKLAAIIISHQGKIIGALIGFLVGIFLLTLGFFKTLLLSICIAMGYYFGKKIDNKEDIVQFIERLLNSYGKK' A
#
# COMPACT_ATOMS: atom_id res chain seq x y z
N MET A 1 -12.92 38.80 -7.26
CA MET A 1 -13.84 37.79 -6.66
C MET A 1 -13.06 36.50 -6.36
N ASN A 2 -12.38 36.51 -5.21
CA ASN A 2 -11.90 35.44 -4.32
C ASN A 2 -11.36 34.07 -4.82
N LYS A 3 -11.19 33.78 -6.11
CA LYS A 3 -10.60 32.48 -6.55
C LYS A 3 -9.19 32.27 -5.97
N ASP A 4 -8.44 33.37 -5.88
CA ASP A 4 -7.06 33.48 -5.41
C ASP A 4 -6.93 33.17 -3.90
N LYS A 5 -7.94 33.57 -3.11
CA LYS A 5 -8.01 33.23 -1.68
C LYS A 5 -8.36 31.75 -1.45
N LEU A 6 -9.24 31.18 -2.28
CA LEU A 6 -9.60 29.77 -2.17
C LEU A 6 -8.41 28.87 -2.49
N ALA A 7 -7.66 29.20 -3.54
CA ALA A 7 -6.44 28.48 -3.89
C ALA A 7 -5.39 28.55 -2.77
N ALA A 8 -5.20 29.71 -2.15
CA ALA A 8 -4.25 29.87 -1.04
C ALA A 8 -4.62 29.01 0.20
N ILE A 9 -5.91 28.91 0.55
CA ILE A 9 -6.38 28.08 1.67
C ILE A 9 -6.24 26.59 1.35
N ILE A 10 -6.55 26.20 0.11
CA ILE A 10 -6.35 24.83 -0.35
C ILE A 10 -4.88 24.46 -0.25
N ILE A 11 -3.96 25.30 -0.77
CA ILE A 11 -2.50 25.08 -0.74
C ILE A 11 -1.97 24.98 0.70
N SER A 12 -2.47 25.80 1.62
CA SER A 12 -2.05 25.78 3.04
C SER A 12 -2.47 24.51 3.79
N HIS A 13 -3.51 23.81 3.33
CA HIS A 13 -4.08 22.63 3.99
C HIS A 13 -4.32 21.42 3.06
N GLN A 14 -3.56 21.31 1.97
CA GLN A 14 -3.77 20.27 0.94
C GLN A 14 -3.74 18.87 1.54
N GLY A 15 -2.84 18.61 2.49
CA GLY A 15 -2.74 17.29 3.13
C GLY A 15 -4.04 16.85 3.82
N LYS A 16 -4.74 17.77 4.50
CA LYS A 16 -6.01 17.45 5.18
C LYS A 16 -7.13 17.20 4.18
N ILE A 17 -7.20 18.02 3.13
CA ILE A 17 -8.24 17.91 2.10
C ILE A 17 -8.04 16.64 1.27
N ILE A 18 -6.81 16.37 0.84
CA ILE A 18 -6.45 15.16 0.07
C ILE A 18 -6.67 13.92 0.94
N GLY A 19 -6.25 13.93 2.20
CA GLY A 19 -6.50 12.83 3.13
C GLY A 19 -7.99 12.56 3.33
N ALA A 20 -8.81 13.60 3.49
CA ALA A 20 -10.26 13.47 3.60
C ALA A 20 -10.89 12.94 2.30
N LEU A 21 -10.44 13.42 1.14
CA LEU A 21 -10.94 12.98 -0.17
C LEU A 21 -10.61 11.50 -0.44
N ILE A 22 -9.38 11.09 -0.13
CA ILE A 22 -8.93 9.70 -0.24
C ILE A 22 -9.70 8.82 0.75
N GLY A 23 -9.80 9.24 2.01
CA GLY A 23 -10.54 8.49 3.03
C GLY A 23 -12.02 8.34 2.67
N PHE A 24 -12.63 9.36 2.10
CA PHE A 24 -14.01 9.31 1.61
C PHE A 24 -14.16 8.33 0.45
N LEU A 25 -13.24 8.34 -0.52
CA LEU A 25 -13.26 7.41 -1.65
C LEU A 25 -13.03 5.96 -1.20
N VAL A 26 -12.10 5.72 -0.29
CA VAL A 26 -11.87 4.39 0.31
C VAL A 26 -13.10 3.95 1.11
N GLY A 27 -13.72 4.85 1.88
CA GLY A 27 -14.95 4.60 2.63
C GLY A 27 -16.14 4.24 1.74
N ILE A 28 -16.31 4.93 0.60
CA ILE A 28 -17.36 4.61 -0.39
C ILE A 28 -17.14 3.20 -0.96
N PHE A 29 -15.88 2.82 -1.20
CA PHE A 29 -15.51 1.49 -1.67
C PHE A 29 -15.77 0.42 -0.61
N LEU A 30 -15.51 0.74 0.67
CA LEU A 30 -15.81 -0.10 1.83
C LEU A 30 -17.32 -0.37 1.96
N LEU A 31 -18.14 0.67 1.76
CA LEU A 31 -19.60 0.59 1.81
C LEU A 31 -20.17 -0.18 0.61
N THR A 32 -19.63 0.05 -0.60
CA THR A 32 -20.15 -0.54 -1.84
C THR A 32 -19.76 -2.01 -1.99
N LEU A 33 -18.49 -2.36 -1.75
CA LEU A 33 -18.01 -3.75 -1.82
C LEU A 33 -18.32 -4.54 -0.55
N GLY A 34 -18.50 -3.86 0.58
CA GLY A 34 -18.66 -4.44 1.91
C GLY A 34 -17.34 -4.49 2.71
N PHE A 35 -17.47 -4.43 4.05
CA PHE A 35 -16.35 -4.38 5.00
C PHE A 35 -15.34 -5.53 4.81
N PHE A 36 -15.83 -6.75 4.61
CA PHE A 36 -14.96 -7.92 4.44
C PHE A 36 -14.19 -7.92 3.11
N LYS A 37 -14.78 -7.42 2.02
CA LYS A 37 -14.11 -7.40 0.70
C LYS A 37 -12.95 -6.40 0.68
N THR A 38 -13.12 -5.26 1.32
CA THR A 38 -12.06 -4.24 1.43
C THR A 38 -10.97 -4.64 2.42
N LEU A 39 -11.31 -5.32 3.52
CA LEU A 39 -10.31 -5.91 4.42
C LEU A 39 -9.46 -6.97 3.71
N LEU A 40 -10.09 -7.88 2.96
CA LEU A 40 -9.39 -8.86 2.11
C LEU A 40 -8.51 -8.18 1.07
N LEU A 41 -9.03 -7.14 0.40
CA LEU A 41 -8.27 -6.38 -0.59
C LEU A 41 -7.05 -5.69 0.04
N SER A 42 -7.21 -5.08 1.22
CA SER A 42 -6.12 -4.43 1.95
C SER A 42 -5.03 -5.45 2.35
N ILE A 43 -5.43 -6.61 2.85
CA ILE A 43 -4.50 -7.71 3.19
C ILE A 43 -3.81 -8.23 1.93
N CYS A 44 -4.52 -8.42 0.82
CA CYS A 44 -3.92 -8.82 -0.46
C CYS A 44 -2.91 -7.79 -0.97
N ILE A 45 -3.19 -6.49 -0.86
CA ILE A 45 -2.26 -5.44 -1.26
C ILE A 45 -1.03 -5.43 -0.34
N ALA A 46 -1.22 -5.52 0.98
CA ALA A 46 -0.11 -5.57 1.94
C ALA A 46 0.77 -6.81 1.71
N MET A 47 0.15 -7.96 1.48
CA MET A 47 0.83 -9.22 1.20
C MET A 47 1.54 -9.17 -0.16
N GLY A 48 0.88 -8.65 -1.20
CA GLY A 48 1.47 -8.43 -2.52
C GLY A 48 2.65 -7.45 -2.50
N TYR A 49 2.57 -6.39 -1.70
CA TYR A 49 3.69 -5.45 -1.49
C TYR A 49 4.84 -6.11 -0.73
N TYR A 50 4.55 -6.88 0.32
CA TYR A 50 5.57 -7.60 1.07
C TYR A 50 6.30 -8.63 0.19
N PHE A 51 5.55 -9.43 -0.57
CA PHE A 51 6.12 -10.39 -1.52
C PHE A 51 6.85 -9.71 -2.68
N GLY A 52 6.27 -8.64 -3.24
CA GLY A 52 6.87 -7.85 -4.31
C GLY A 52 8.18 -7.20 -3.89
N LYS A 53 8.24 -6.59 -2.69
CA LYS A 53 9.47 -6.04 -2.11
C LYS A 53 10.52 -7.12 -1.88
N LYS A 54 10.10 -8.32 -1.48
CA LYS A 54 11.01 -9.47 -1.34
C LYS A 54 11.58 -9.87 -2.70
N ILE A 55 10.75 -9.93 -3.74
CA ILE A 55 11.16 -10.27 -5.12
C ILE A 55 12.07 -9.21 -5.73
N ASP A 56 11.86 -7.94 -5.43
CA ASP A 56 12.75 -6.86 -5.85
C ASP A 56 14.13 -6.96 -5.17
N ASN A 57 14.14 -7.39 -3.90
CA ASN A 57 15.33 -7.87 -3.18
C ASN A 57 15.76 -9.29 -3.63
N LYS A 58 15.82 -9.50 -4.95
CA LYS A 58 16.22 -10.78 -5.59
C LYS A 58 17.50 -11.35 -5.00
N GLU A 59 18.45 -10.51 -4.59
CA GLU A 59 19.71 -10.95 -3.96
C GLU A 59 19.50 -11.64 -2.60
N ASP A 60 18.57 -11.15 -1.78
CA ASP A 60 18.26 -11.70 -0.46
C ASP A 60 17.51 -13.04 -0.55
N ILE A 61 16.56 -13.16 -1.49
CA ILE A 61 15.82 -14.42 -1.71
C ILE A 61 16.75 -15.50 -2.27
N VAL A 62 17.58 -15.15 -3.26
CA VAL A 62 18.51 -16.10 -3.87
C VAL A 62 19.53 -16.56 -2.83
N GLN A 63 20.10 -15.65 -2.02
CA GLN A 63 20.99 -16.04 -0.91
C GLN A 63 20.29 -16.89 0.16
N PHE A 64 19.03 -16.59 0.49
CA PHE A 64 18.27 -17.38 1.47
C PHE A 64 17.98 -18.79 0.96
N ILE A 65 17.63 -18.94 -0.32
CA ILE A 65 17.43 -20.25 -0.96
C ILE A 65 18.75 -21.00 -1.11
N GLU A 66 19.85 -20.36 -1.53
CA GLU A 66 21.17 -20.98 -1.57
C GLU A 66 21.61 -21.48 -0.20
N ARG A 67 21.39 -20.71 0.87
CA ARG A 67 21.69 -21.13 2.24
C ARG A 67 20.87 -22.36 2.67
N LEU A 68 19.57 -22.38 2.35
CA LEU A 68 18.72 -23.52 2.67
C LEU A 68 19.08 -24.77 1.86
N LEU A 69 19.36 -24.61 0.56
CA LEU A 69 19.69 -25.71 -0.33
C LEU A 69 21.07 -26.29 -0.02
N ASN A 70 22.06 -25.45 0.27
CA ASN A 70 23.39 -25.87 0.72
C ASN A 70 23.36 -26.54 2.10
N SER A 71 22.48 -26.08 3.02
CA SER A 71 22.29 -26.74 4.32
C SER A 71 21.64 -28.12 4.22
N TYR A 72 20.90 -28.41 3.14
CA TYR A 72 20.25 -29.71 2.93
C TYR A 72 21.10 -30.69 2.11
N GLY A 73 22.02 -30.18 1.28
CA GLY A 73 22.94 -30.96 0.46
C GLY A 73 24.12 -31.58 1.22
N LYS A 74 24.29 -31.29 2.51
CA LYS A 74 25.34 -31.89 3.35
C LYS A 74 24.81 -33.07 4.18
N LYS A 75 24.28 -34.10 3.51
CA LYS A 75 24.04 -35.40 4.11
C LYS A 75 24.52 -36.51 3.19
#